data_AF-A0A382SN80-F1
#
_entry.id   AF-A0A382SN80-F1
#
_cell.length_a   1.000
_cell.length_b   1.000
_cell.length_c   1.000
_cell.angle_alpha   90.00
_cell.angle_beta   90.00
_cell.angle_gamma   90.00
#
_symmetry.space_group_name_H-M   'P 1'
#
loop_
_entity.id
_entity.type
_entity.pdbx_description
1 polymer ?
#
loop_
_entity_poly.entity_id
_entity_poly.type
_entity_poly.pdbx_seq_one_letter_code
_entity_poly.pdbx_strand_id
1 'polypeptide(L)' 'MRIKTVEMYTLNIPFYCDRVSKHMHRALTHSERVYVYRTELDNGIIGYGENLSDESSNIE' A
#
# COMPACT_ATOMS: atom_id res chain seq x y z
N MET A 1 0.74 -7.78 -22.96
CA MET A 1 0.73 -6.92 -21.78
C MET A 1 1.83 -7.41 -20.86
N ARG A 2 2.88 -6.60 -20.66
CA ARG A 2 4.05 -6.94 -19.85
C ARG A 2 4.30 -5.86 -18.82
N ILE A 3 4.92 -6.22 -17.70
CA ILE A 3 5.36 -5.26 -16.70
C ILE A 3 6.59 -4.53 -17.26
N LYS A 4 6.52 -3.20 -17.26
CA LYS A 4 7.60 -2.30 -17.67
C LYS A 4 8.44 -1.90 -16.46
N THR A 5 7.81 -1.50 -15.36
CA THR A 5 8.50 -1.16 -14.10
C THR A 5 7.67 -1.57 -12.88
N VAL A 6 8.37 -1.80 -11.77
CA VAL A 6 7.80 -1.91 -10.43
C VAL A 6 8.65 -1.05 -9.50
N GLU A 7 8.01 -0.12 -8.81
CA GLU A 7 8.65 0.80 -7.89
C GLU A 7 7.98 0.71 -6.52
N MET A 8 8.76 0.68 -5.44
CA MET A 8 8.25 0.68 -4.07
C MET A 8 8.34 2.09 -3.48
N TYR A 9 7.21 2.58 -2.99
CA TYR A 9 7.08 3.83 -2.25
C TYR A 9 6.82 3.51 -0.78
N THR A 10 7.64 4.08 0.10
CA THR A 10 7.36 4.07 1.54
C THR A 10 6.53 5.30 1.88
N LEU A 11 5.28 5.07 2.27
CA LEU A 11 4.39 6.12 2.74
C LEU A 11 4.42 6.15 4.27
N ASN A 12 4.69 7.33 4.83
CA ASN A 12 4.51 7.58 6.24
C ASN A 12 3.12 8.21 6.43
N ILE A 13 2.18 7.42 6.91
CA ILE A 13 0.77 7.80 7.04
C ILE A 13 0.53 8.19 8.51
N PRO A 14 0.27 9.48 8.80
CA PRO A 14 0.01 9.94 10.16
C PRO A 14 -1.39 9.51 10.60
N PHE A 15 -1.51 8.37 11.28
CA PHE A 15 -2.81 7.81 11.68
C PHE A 15 -3.58 8.68 12.66
N TYR A 16 -2.89 9.58 13.34
CA TYR A 16 -3.45 10.61 14.21
C TYR A 16 -4.14 11.78 13.47
N CYS A 17 -4.06 11.85 12.13
CA CYS A 17 -4.75 12.89 11.36
C CYS A 17 -6.23 12.54 11.14
N ASP A 18 -7.14 13.44 11.52
CA ASP A 18 -8.61 13.24 11.41
C ASP A 18 -9.09 12.81 10.02
N ARG A 19 -8.46 13.33 8.95
CA ARG A 19 -8.81 12.99 7.56
C ARG A 19 -8.46 11.54 7.23
N VAL A 20 -7.39 11.02 7.84
CA VAL A 20 -6.82 9.70 7.58
C VAL A 20 -7.53 8.66 8.46
N SER A 21 -7.70 8.95 9.74
CA SER A 21 -8.35 8.08 10.74
C SER A 21 -9.67 7.47 10.25
N LYS A 22 -10.54 8.27 9.61
CA LYS A 22 -11.83 7.81 9.05
C LYS A 22 -11.72 6.74 7.97
N HIS A 23 -10.65 6.78 7.17
CA HIS A 23 -10.40 5.83 6.08
C HIS A 23 -9.61 4.61 6.58
N MET A 24 -8.80 4.77 7.63
CA MET A 24 -7.98 3.71 8.21
C MET A 24 -8.78 2.61 8.89
N HIS A 25 -9.97 2.89 9.43
CA HIS A 25 -10.85 1.84 9.97
C HIS A 25 -11.24 0.76 8.94
N ARG A 26 -11.05 1.02 7.65
CA ARG A 26 -11.31 0.07 6.55
C ARG A 26 -10.05 -0.53 5.95
N ALA A 27 -8.89 0.03 6.29
CA ALA A 27 -7.61 -0.47 5.81
C ALA A 27 -7.17 -1.65 6.68
N LEU A 28 -6.52 -2.63 6.06
CA LEU A 28 -5.96 -3.79 6.74
C LEU A 28 -4.57 -3.52 7.33
N THR A 29 -4.00 -2.33 7.09
CA THR A 29 -2.67 -1.94 7.54
C THR A 29 -2.74 -1.34 8.94
N HIS A 30 -1.98 -1.91 9.89
CA HIS A 30 -1.97 -1.45 11.28
C HIS A 30 -0.74 -0.62 11.67
N SER A 31 0.21 -0.44 10.74
CA SER A 31 1.42 0.37 10.93
C SER A 31 1.39 1.70 10.16
N GLU A 32 1.86 2.79 10.77
CA GLU A 32 1.98 4.11 10.13
C GLU A 32 2.93 4.11 8.91
N ARG A 33 3.74 3.04 8.75
CA ARG A 33 4.62 2.85 7.61
C ARG A 33 4.02 1.84 6.64
N VAL A 34 3.57 2.33 5.50
CA VAL A 34 2.94 1.52 4.45
C VAL A 34 3.85 1.45 3.22
N TYR A 35 4.03 0.25 2.66
CA TYR A 35 4.77 0.04 1.41
C TYR A 35 3.80 -0.14 0.25
N VAL A 36 3.81 0.80 -0.69
CA VAL A 36 2.97 0.77 -1.89
C VAL A 36 3.84 0.50 -3.11
N TYR A 37 3.44 -0.47 -3.91
CA TYR A 37 4.06 -0.82 -5.17
C TYR A 37 3.30 -0.17 -6.31
N ARG A 38 4.00 0.66 -7.08
CA ARG A 38 3.52 1.17 -8.36
C ARG A 38 4.02 0.26 -9.46
N THR A 39 3.09 -0.32 -10.21
CA THR A 39 3.40 -1.17 -11.36
C THR A 39 2.97 -0.47 -12.63
N GLU A 40 3.90 -0.27 -13.56
CA GLU A 40 3.61 0.27 -14.88
C GLU A 40 3.69 -0.84 -15.92
N LEU A 41 2.68 -0.91 -16.77
CA LEU A 41 2.62 -1.86 -17.88
C LEU A 41 3.12 -1.21 -19.18
N ASP A 42 3.55 -2.04 -20.13
CA ASP A 42 4.06 -1.62 -21.44
C ASP A 42 3.06 -0.79 -22.28
N ASN A 43 1.77 -0.89 -21.97
CA ASN A 43 0.70 -0.13 -22.60
C ASN A 43 0.31 1.16 -21.84
N GLY A 44 1.07 1.54 -20.81
CA GLY A 44 0.85 2.77 -20.03
C GLY A 44 -0.17 2.65 -18.89
N ILE A 45 -0.76 1.48 -18.66
CA ILE A 45 -1.59 1.24 -17.47
C ILE A 45 -0.71 1.28 -16.22
N ILE A 46 -1.20 1.97 -15.19
CA ILE A 46 -0.54 2.08 -13.88
C ILE A 46 -1.46 1.48 -12.82
N GLY A 47 -0.93 0.56 -12.04
CA GLY A 47 -1.58 -0.03 -10.87
C GLY A 47 -0.84 0.32 -9.58
N TYR A 48 -1.58 0.41 -8.49
CA TYR A 48 -1.04 0.55 -7.14
C TYR A 48 -1.54 -0.61 -6.29
N GLY A 49 -0.65 -1.20 -5.51
CA GLY A 49 -1.00 -2.28 -4.58
C GLY A 49 -0.05 -2.30 -3.38
N GLU A 50 -0.51 -2.90 -2.29
CA GLU A 50 0.32 -3.16 -1.11
C GLU A 50 0.71 -4.63 -1.06
N ASN A 51 1.79 -4.94 -0.36
CA ASN A 51 2.16 -6.32 -0.09
C ASN A 51 1.55 -6.77 1.24
N LEU A 52 0.45 -7.53 1.17
CA LEU A 52 -0.28 -8.02 2.34
C LEU A 52 0.39 -9.23 3.03
N SER A 53 1.54 -9.71 2.54
CA SER A 53 2.12 -10.98 3.00
C SER A 53 2.69 -10.98 4.42
N ASP A 54 2.81 -9.82 5.08
CA ASP A 54 3.56 -9.72 6.36
C ASP A 54 2.69 -9.44 7.61
N GLU A 55 1.41 -9.06 7.48
CA GLU A 55 0.57 -8.74 8.66
C GLU A 55 -0.41 -9.85 9.07
N SER A 56 -0.67 -10.87 8.22
CA SER A 56 -1.57 -11.99 8.58
C SER A 56 -0.94 -13.04 9.49
N SER A 57 0.38 -13.01 9.67
CA SER A 57 1.15 -13.98 10.48
C SER A 57 1.15 -13.64 11.98
N ASN A 58 0.62 -12.47 12.36
CA ASN A 58 0.64 -11.93 13.73
C ASN A 58 -0.73 -11.98 14.43
N ILE A 59 -1.69 -12.76 13.90
CA ILE A 59 -2.94 -13.04 14.61
C ILE A 59 -2.72 -14.34 15.40
N GLU A 60 -2.24 -14.21 16.64
CA GLU A 60 -2.43 -15.23 17.70
C GLU A 60 -3.87 -15.21 18.22
#